data_AF-A0A534XRP2-F1
#
_entry.id   AF-A0A534XRP2-F1
#
_cell.length_a   1.000
_cell.length_b   1.000
_cell.length_c   1.000
_cell.angle_alpha   90.00
_cell.angle_beta   90.00
_cell.angle_gamma   90.00
#
_symmetry.space_group_name_H-M   'P 1'
#
loop_
_entity.id
_entity.type
_entity.pdbx_description
1 polymer ?
#
loop_
_entity_poly.entity_id
_entity_poly.type
_entity_poly.pdbx_seq_one_letter_code
_entity_poly.pdbx_strand_id
1 'polypeptide(L)'
;MRGEAHGLLRRGLEGVRGLSALQLPAAQTSSHRGVQARPRRERQADARPGRERLQGRGGVSRGQGVTPAAPEPEALSPDELRDAWPALSAEERAEGLKLLPRDTAEDLFFSISPREQVELILALPQAEQRSWVRGLAPDDAADLVQEAPTEFRDRLLGMLDDQTRREVQALLAYREDHAGGLMNPRFARLRPDMTVDEAVTYLRRQTRQSVEMTYYAYVLDSSQRLLGVVSFRELIAARGDRRVSELMKTDVRTVDADADQEVVARLFRETGLMAIPVVDAEKRMKGVVTVDDIVEVVSEEATEDIQKLGGSESLGEPYLTIALNRMIRKRAGWLAALFLGEMLTATAMGYFEHEIDRAVVLALFVPLIISSGGNSGSQATSLVIRAMALGELRLRDWFRVIRREFGAGLALGSILGAIGLTRILLWQAFFNTYGEHYLLVGLTVASSLIGVVTFGTLAGSLLPFLLRRLGFDPASASAPFVATLVDVTGLIIYFTTASAILRGTLL
;
A
#
# COMPACT_ATOMS: atom_id res chain seq x y z
N MET A 1 25.15 25.34 -23.36
CA MET A 1 24.54 24.73 -22.16
C MET A 1 23.19 24.09 -22.44
N ARG A 2 22.14 24.77 -22.94
CA ARG A 2 20.84 24.12 -23.27
C ARG A 2 20.93 22.93 -24.25
N GLY A 3 21.83 22.98 -25.24
CA GLY A 3 22.00 21.89 -26.22
C GLY A 3 22.70 20.63 -25.70
N GLU A 4 23.56 20.74 -24.68
CA GLU A 4 24.28 19.58 -24.11
C GLU A 4 23.40 18.80 -23.11
N ALA A 5 22.63 19.52 -22.28
CA ALA A 5 21.65 18.91 -21.38
C ALA A 5 20.56 18.15 -22.16
N HIS A 6 20.07 18.75 -23.26
CA HIS A 6 19.11 18.10 -24.16
C HIS A 6 19.67 16.85 -24.84
N GLY A 7 20.99 16.82 -25.10
CA GLY A 7 21.68 15.67 -25.68
C GLY A 7 21.96 14.53 -24.69
N LEU A 8 22.16 14.84 -23.41
CA LEU A 8 22.32 13.84 -22.34
C LEU A 8 20.98 13.22 -21.95
N LEU A 9 19.93 14.05 -21.76
CA LEU A 9 18.57 13.58 -21.52
C LEU A 9 18.06 12.72 -22.68
N ARG A 10 18.34 13.08 -23.94
CA ARG A 10 18.01 12.21 -25.08
C ARG A 10 18.79 10.90 -25.09
N ARG A 11 20.06 10.86 -24.67
CA ARG A 11 20.79 9.59 -24.56
C ARG A 11 20.22 8.70 -23.45
N GLY A 12 19.78 9.29 -22.33
CA GLY A 12 19.02 8.58 -21.30
C GLY A 12 17.69 8.03 -21.83
N LEU A 13 16.90 8.87 -22.52
CA LEU A 13 15.62 8.52 -23.14
C LEU A 13 15.77 7.46 -24.26
N GLU A 14 16.84 7.53 -25.06
CA GLU A 14 17.16 6.54 -26.10
C GLU A 14 17.60 5.20 -25.47
N GLY A 15 18.31 5.23 -24.33
CA GLY A 15 18.64 4.04 -23.54
C GLY A 15 17.39 3.33 -22.99
N VAL A 16 16.40 4.09 -22.51
CA VAL A 16 15.11 3.56 -22.04
C VAL A 16 14.27 3.01 -23.21
N ARG A 17 14.23 3.71 -24.35
CA ARG A 17 13.57 3.20 -25.57
C ARG A 17 14.23 1.93 -26.11
N GLY A 18 15.55 1.77 -25.92
CA GLY A 18 16.28 0.54 -26.24
C GLY A 18 15.95 -0.65 -25.33
N LEU A 19 15.60 -0.41 -24.07
CA LEU A 19 15.16 -1.44 -23.12
C LEU A 19 13.73 -1.92 -23.40
N SER A 20 12.83 -1.02 -23.82
CA SER A 20 11.47 -1.37 -24.27
C SER A 20 11.43 -2.16 -25.59
N ALA A 21 12.54 -2.19 -26.35
CA ALA A 21 12.66 -2.95 -27.60
C ALA A 21 13.12 -4.42 -27.40
N LEU A 22 13.46 -4.82 -26.17
CA LEU A 22 13.71 -6.22 -25.83
C LEU A 22 12.37 -6.96 -25.63
N GLN A 23 11.70 -7.26 -26.75
CA GLN A 23 10.56 -8.18 -26.79
C GLN A 23 10.99 -9.57 -26.33
N LEU A 24 10.63 -9.93 -25.09
CA LEU A 24 10.56 -11.32 -24.66
C LEU A 24 9.47 -12.05 -25.46
N PRO A 25 9.70 -13.29 -25.91
CA PRO A 25 8.71 -14.02 -26.71
C PRO A 25 7.47 -14.35 -25.88
N ALA A 26 6.30 -13.98 -26.42
CA ALA A 26 5.00 -14.19 -25.79
C ALA A 26 4.71 -15.68 -25.52
N ALA A 27 4.53 -16.02 -24.25
CA ALA A 27 3.92 -17.27 -23.85
C ALA A 27 2.39 -17.18 -24.05
N GLN A 28 1.87 -18.08 -24.89
CA GLN A 28 0.44 -18.31 -25.04
C GLN A 28 -0.12 -18.92 -23.76
N THR A 29 -1.09 -18.26 -23.12
CA THR A 29 -2.07 -18.94 -22.27
C THR A 29 -3.45 -18.34 -22.44
N SER A 30 -4.38 -19.24 -22.69
CA SER A 30 -5.78 -19.09 -23.06
C SER A 30 -6.71 -18.72 -21.89
N SER A 31 -7.74 -17.94 -22.23
CA SER A 31 -9.12 -17.98 -21.71
C SER A 31 -9.37 -17.71 -20.22
N HIS A 32 -10.02 -16.56 -19.94
CA HIS A 32 -11.31 -16.56 -19.23
C HIS A 32 -12.15 -15.31 -19.58
N ARG A 33 -13.46 -15.53 -19.73
CA ARG A 33 -14.50 -14.62 -20.24
C ARG A 33 -15.07 -13.66 -19.20
N GLY A 34 -15.57 -12.51 -19.69
CA GLY A 34 -16.65 -11.68 -19.11
C GLY A 34 -16.11 -10.45 -18.38
N VAL A 35 -16.37 -9.21 -18.79
CA VAL A 35 -17.68 -8.56 -18.98
C VAL A 35 -17.56 -7.45 -20.04
N GLN A 36 -18.56 -7.38 -20.94
CA GLN A 36 -18.68 -6.40 -22.02
C GLN A 36 -19.17 -5.03 -21.52
N ALA A 37 -18.50 -3.94 -21.94
CA ALA A 37 -19.07 -2.59 -21.97
C ALA A 37 -19.21 -2.13 -23.43
N ARG A 38 -20.41 -1.70 -23.82
CA ARG A 38 -20.79 -1.26 -25.18
C ARG A 38 -20.19 0.10 -25.55
N PRO A 39 -19.80 0.36 -26.81
CA PRO A 39 -19.41 1.69 -27.26
C PRO A 39 -20.62 2.53 -27.72
N ARG A 40 -20.54 3.84 -27.47
CA ARG A 40 -21.49 4.88 -27.90
C ARG A 40 -21.45 5.07 -29.43
N ARG A 41 -22.64 5.21 -30.03
CA ARG A 41 -22.89 5.43 -31.46
C ARG A 41 -22.40 6.80 -31.93
N GLU A 42 -21.62 6.80 -33.01
CA GLU A 42 -21.35 7.93 -33.89
C GLU A 42 -22.63 8.40 -34.60
N ARG A 43 -22.79 9.72 -34.74
CA ARG A 43 -23.81 10.34 -35.59
C ARG A 43 -23.22 10.64 -36.96
N GLN A 44 -23.77 9.97 -37.96
CA GLN A 44 -23.65 10.25 -39.38
C GLN A 44 -24.40 11.55 -39.72
N ALA A 45 -23.80 12.45 -40.49
CA ALA A 45 -24.49 13.53 -41.18
C ALA A 45 -24.04 13.58 -42.64
N ASP A 46 -25.03 13.74 -43.50
CA ASP A 46 -25.09 13.43 -44.92
C ASP A 46 -24.16 14.20 -45.86
N ALA A 47 -23.91 13.52 -46.98
CA ALA A 47 -23.22 13.99 -48.15
C ALA A 47 -24.01 15.03 -48.97
N ARG A 48 -23.29 15.91 -49.67
CA ARG A 48 -23.72 16.52 -50.93
C ARG A 48 -22.61 16.34 -51.96
N PRO A 49 -22.88 15.79 -53.16
CA PRO A 49 -21.86 15.65 -54.19
C PRO A 49 -21.97 16.74 -55.26
N GLY A 50 -20.82 17.04 -55.87
CA GLY A 50 -20.75 17.39 -57.28
C GLY A 50 -20.42 18.84 -57.60
N ARG A 51 -19.18 19.07 -58.04
CA ARG A 51 -18.88 19.52 -59.41
C ARG A 51 -17.37 19.58 -59.63
N GLU A 52 -16.89 18.66 -60.46
CA GLU A 52 -15.63 18.80 -61.19
C GLU A 52 -15.69 20.04 -62.09
N ARG A 53 -14.58 20.78 -62.18
CA ARG A 53 -14.09 21.35 -63.44
C ARG A 53 -12.69 21.96 -63.32
N LEU A 54 -11.89 21.58 -64.32
CA LEU A 54 -10.83 22.35 -64.99
C LEU A 54 -9.39 22.25 -64.46
N GLN A 55 -8.67 21.34 -65.13
CA GLN A 55 -7.24 21.49 -65.47
C GLN A 55 -6.99 22.81 -66.20
N GLY A 56 -5.87 23.47 -65.86
CA GLY A 56 -5.38 24.63 -66.58
C GLY A 56 -3.96 25.05 -66.18
N ARG A 57 -2.98 24.51 -66.91
CA ARG A 57 -1.71 25.12 -67.35
C ARG A 57 -0.73 25.74 -66.33
N GLY A 58 0.44 25.10 -66.23
CA GLY A 58 1.69 25.67 -66.76
C GLY A 58 2.53 26.55 -65.82
N GLY A 59 3.75 26.11 -65.53
CA GLY A 59 4.80 26.99 -64.99
C GLY A 59 5.90 26.24 -64.25
N VAL A 60 6.87 25.69 -64.98
CA VAL A 60 8.16 25.30 -64.41
C VAL A 60 9.00 26.57 -64.24
N SER A 61 9.40 26.88 -63.00
CA SER A 61 10.64 27.64 -62.79
C SER A 61 11.31 27.17 -61.49
N ARG A 62 12.58 26.79 -61.64
CA ARG A 62 13.46 26.29 -60.59
C ARG A 62 13.93 27.44 -59.70
N GLY A 63 14.01 27.15 -58.40
CA GLY A 63 15.14 27.57 -57.58
C GLY A 63 14.94 28.79 -56.69
N GLN A 64 14.55 28.54 -55.44
CA GLN A 64 15.18 29.14 -54.26
C GLN A 64 15.11 28.10 -53.14
N GLY A 65 16.29 27.65 -52.69
CA GLY A 65 16.42 26.67 -51.63
C GLY A 65 15.85 27.23 -50.34
N VAL A 66 14.73 26.66 -49.90
CA VAL A 66 14.33 26.73 -48.50
C VAL A 66 15.24 25.75 -47.78
N THR A 67 16.28 26.25 -47.13
CA THR A 67 16.97 25.49 -46.08
C THR A 67 15.87 24.99 -45.13
N PRO A 68 15.72 23.67 -44.89
CA PRO A 68 14.79 23.23 -43.88
C PRO A 68 15.25 23.87 -42.58
N ALA A 69 14.40 24.73 -42.00
CA ALA A 69 14.60 25.19 -40.64
C ALA A 69 14.88 23.94 -39.80
N ALA A 70 15.98 23.96 -39.04
CA ALA A 70 16.26 22.90 -38.09
C ALA A 70 14.96 22.65 -37.29
N PRO A 71 14.53 21.38 -37.11
CA PRO A 71 13.34 21.12 -36.32
C PRO A 71 13.52 21.83 -34.99
N GLU A 72 12.58 22.73 -34.66
CA GLU A 72 12.51 23.30 -33.32
C GLU A 72 12.58 22.10 -32.36
N PRO A 73 13.42 22.15 -31.31
CA PRO A 73 13.52 21.05 -30.37
C PRO A 73 12.12 20.78 -29.83
N GLU A 74 11.55 19.63 -30.22
CA GLU A 74 10.28 19.13 -29.69
C GLU A 74 10.36 19.24 -28.17
N ALA A 75 9.48 20.07 -27.60
CA ALA A 75 9.41 20.28 -26.16
C ALA A 75 9.25 18.90 -25.50
N LEU A 76 10.17 18.58 -24.60
CA LEU A 76 10.18 17.32 -23.87
C LEU A 76 8.84 17.17 -23.17
N SER A 77 8.08 16.12 -23.49
CA SER A 77 6.75 15.97 -22.90
C SER A 77 6.88 15.58 -21.42
N PRO A 78 5.97 16.05 -20.55
CA PRO A 78 5.99 15.69 -19.13
C PRO A 78 5.94 14.17 -18.92
N ASP A 79 5.20 13.48 -19.78
CA ASP A 79 5.05 12.02 -19.74
C ASP A 79 6.37 11.31 -20.12
N GLU A 80 7.10 11.81 -21.12
CA GLU A 80 8.44 11.29 -21.44
C GLU A 80 9.43 11.47 -20.29
N LEU A 81 9.36 12.59 -19.56
CA LEU A 81 10.21 12.80 -18.38
C LEU A 81 9.83 11.86 -17.24
N ARG A 82 8.53 11.64 -17.00
CA ARG A 82 8.03 10.68 -16.00
C ARG A 82 8.48 9.25 -16.32
N ASP A 83 8.35 8.83 -17.57
CA ASP A 83 8.73 7.49 -18.00
C ASP A 83 10.24 7.24 -17.83
N ALA A 84 11.06 8.25 -18.07
CA ALA A 84 12.51 8.17 -17.87
C ALA A 84 12.95 8.38 -16.42
N TRP A 85 12.11 8.96 -15.58
CA TRP A 85 12.43 9.39 -14.21
C TRP A 85 13.20 8.36 -13.37
N PRO A 86 12.84 7.05 -13.38
CA PRO A 86 13.53 6.05 -12.57
C PRO A 86 14.98 5.82 -13.00
N ALA A 87 15.34 6.13 -14.24
CA ALA A 87 16.67 5.91 -14.80
C ALA A 87 17.60 7.14 -14.68
N LEU A 88 17.05 8.31 -14.37
CA LEU A 88 17.79 9.57 -14.33
C LEU A 88 18.47 9.80 -12.97
N SER A 89 19.67 10.38 -12.98
CA SER A 89 20.32 10.89 -11.75
C SER A 89 19.57 12.09 -11.17
N ALA A 90 19.83 12.44 -9.91
CA ALA A 90 19.22 13.61 -9.27
C ALA A 90 19.52 14.92 -10.05
N GLU A 91 20.73 15.05 -10.58
CA GLU A 91 21.15 16.18 -11.42
C GLU A 91 20.43 16.18 -12.77
N GLU A 92 20.27 15.02 -13.41
CA GLU A 92 19.54 14.89 -14.68
C GLU A 92 18.05 15.19 -14.50
N ARG A 93 17.44 14.76 -13.38
CA ARG A 93 16.08 15.10 -12.99
C ARG A 93 15.91 16.61 -12.78
N ALA A 94 16.86 17.24 -12.09
CA ALA A 94 16.88 18.68 -11.86
C ALA A 94 16.97 19.48 -13.17
N GLU A 95 17.82 19.04 -14.11
CA GLU A 95 17.89 19.66 -15.44
C GLU A 95 16.63 19.38 -16.28
N GLY A 96 16.04 18.18 -16.17
CA GLY A 96 14.78 17.82 -16.81
C GLY A 96 13.62 18.74 -16.39
N LEU A 97 13.48 19.04 -15.10
CA LEU A 97 12.45 19.97 -14.60
C LEU A 97 12.59 21.37 -15.21
N LYS A 98 13.82 21.85 -15.42
CA LYS A 98 14.06 23.19 -16.01
C LYS A 98 13.63 23.29 -17.47
N LEU A 99 13.47 22.16 -18.16
CA LEU A 99 12.99 22.11 -19.53
C LEU A 99 11.46 22.17 -19.63
N LEU A 100 10.75 21.88 -18.54
CA LEU A 100 9.30 21.94 -18.47
C LEU A 100 8.81 23.37 -18.16
N PRO A 101 7.59 23.74 -18.61
CA PRO A 101 6.90 24.91 -18.10
C PRO A 101 6.77 24.85 -16.57
N ARG A 102 6.83 26.01 -15.90
CA ARG A 102 6.86 26.08 -14.42
C ARG A 102 5.71 25.30 -13.77
N ASP A 103 4.49 25.52 -14.22
CA ASP A 103 3.29 24.88 -13.67
C ASP A 103 3.38 23.35 -13.79
N THR A 104 3.81 22.85 -14.96
CA THR A 104 3.95 21.41 -15.20
C THR A 104 5.11 20.78 -14.42
N ALA A 105 6.16 21.55 -14.19
CA ALA A 105 7.28 21.12 -13.36
C ALA A 105 6.88 21.04 -11.87
N GLU A 106 6.02 21.95 -11.41
CA GLU A 106 5.39 21.92 -10.08
C GLU A 106 4.45 20.72 -9.94
N ASP A 107 3.56 20.47 -10.90
CA ASP A 107 2.69 19.28 -10.89
C ASP A 107 3.49 17.97 -10.84
N LEU A 108 4.62 17.90 -11.56
CA LEU A 108 5.51 16.75 -11.51
C LEU A 108 6.19 16.62 -10.14
N PHE A 109 6.70 17.73 -9.59
CA PHE A 109 7.35 17.77 -8.29
C PHE A 109 6.42 17.34 -7.15
N PHE A 110 5.15 17.75 -7.17
CA PHE A 110 4.17 17.33 -6.17
C PHE A 110 3.73 15.87 -6.31
N SER A 111 3.88 15.29 -7.51
CA SER A 111 3.49 13.89 -7.76
C SER A 111 4.55 12.83 -7.45
N ILE A 112 5.78 13.24 -7.13
CA ILE A 112 6.88 12.33 -6.76
C ILE A 112 6.98 12.20 -5.25
N SER A 113 7.59 11.10 -4.80
CA SER A 113 7.69 10.80 -3.35
C SER A 113 8.49 11.87 -2.59
N PRO A 114 8.18 12.12 -1.30
CA PRO A 114 8.90 13.12 -0.49
C PRO A 114 10.42 12.90 -0.46
N ARG A 115 10.87 11.64 -0.47
CA ARG A 115 12.29 11.30 -0.59
C ARG A 115 12.92 11.77 -1.89
N GLU A 116 12.26 11.54 -3.03
CA GLU A 116 12.73 12.02 -4.32
C GLU A 116 12.69 13.54 -4.41
N GLN A 117 11.69 14.18 -3.78
CA GLN A 117 11.63 15.64 -3.65
C GLN A 117 12.87 16.16 -2.91
N VAL A 118 13.27 15.54 -1.79
CA VAL A 118 14.51 15.90 -1.07
C VAL A 118 15.72 15.77 -1.97
N GLU A 119 15.91 14.63 -2.64
CA GLU A 119 17.05 14.41 -3.54
C GLU A 119 17.12 15.48 -4.64
N LEU A 120 15.98 15.83 -5.22
CA LEU A 120 15.87 16.86 -6.26
C LEU A 120 16.19 18.27 -5.71
N ILE A 121 15.61 18.64 -4.56
CA ILE A 121 15.86 19.92 -3.91
C ILE A 121 17.35 20.08 -3.58
N LEU A 122 18.00 19.02 -3.09
CA LEU A 122 19.42 19.03 -2.76
C LEU A 122 20.31 19.14 -4.02
N ALA A 123 19.86 18.63 -5.17
CA ALA A 123 20.56 18.75 -6.45
C ALA A 123 20.37 20.13 -7.13
N LEU A 124 19.30 20.86 -6.80
CA LEU A 124 19.03 22.17 -7.37
C LEU A 124 19.97 23.27 -6.83
N PRO A 125 20.29 24.30 -7.63
CA PRO A 125 21.02 25.47 -7.15
C PRO A 125 20.31 26.14 -5.96
N GLN A 126 21.07 26.59 -4.96
CA GLN A 126 20.51 27.17 -3.73
C GLN A 126 19.53 28.34 -3.97
N ALA A 127 19.74 29.11 -5.04
CA ALA A 127 18.87 30.22 -5.42
C ALA A 127 17.46 29.76 -5.83
N GLU A 128 17.32 28.53 -6.34
CA GLU A 128 16.06 27.95 -6.81
C GLU A 128 15.34 27.16 -5.71
N GLN A 129 16.08 26.51 -4.81
CA GLN A 129 15.54 25.68 -3.72
C GLN A 129 14.41 26.37 -2.96
N ARG A 130 14.61 27.63 -2.59
CA ARG A 130 13.64 28.41 -1.81
C ARG A 130 12.30 28.57 -2.54
N SER A 131 12.29 28.67 -3.86
CA SER A 131 11.04 28.82 -4.62
C SER A 131 10.20 27.55 -4.57
N TRP A 132 10.84 26.39 -4.66
CA TRP A 132 10.19 25.09 -4.61
C TRP A 132 9.68 24.78 -3.20
N VAL A 133 10.52 24.95 -2.19
CA VAL A 133 10.15 24.68 -0.78
C VAL A 133 9.01 25.58 -0.31
N ARG A 134 8.93 26.82 -0.79
CA ARG A 134 7.81 27.74 -0.46
C ARG A 134 6.53 27.46 -1.24
N GLY A 135 6.61 26.69 -2.32
CA GLY A 135 5.44 26.29 -3.10
C GLY A 135 4.64 25.16 -2.46
N LEU A 136 5.28 24.37 -1.59
CA LEU A 136 4.68 23.24 -0.90
C LEU A 136 3.61 23.67 0.10
N ALA A 137 2.59 22.84 0.25
CA ALA A 137 1.65 22.96 1.35
C ALA A 137 2.34 22.61 2.69
N PRO A 138 1.81 23.04 3.86
CA PRO A 138 2.50 22.83 5.12
C PRO A 138 2.73 21.37 5.50
N ASP A 139 1.79 20.50 5.14
CA ASP A 139 1.85 19.04 5.20
C ASP A 139 2.99 18.50 4.34
N ASP A 140 2.98 18.73 3.02
CA ASP A 140 4.07 18.28 2.15
C ASP A 140 5.45 18.82 2.59
N ALA A 141 5.49 20.06 3.07
CA ALA A 141 6.71 20.68 3.58
C ALA A 141 7.19 20.03 4.88
N ALA A 142 6.27 19.49 5.71
CA ALA A 142 6.63 18.70 6.87
C ALA A 142 7.26 17.37 6.45
N ASP A 143 6.65 16.67 5.49
CA ASP A 143 7.14 15.39 4.96
C ASP A 143 8.52 15.54 4.31
N LEU A 144 8.70 16.60 3.50
CA LEU A 144 10.00 16.95 2.92
C LEU A 144 11.08 17.15 4.01
N VAL A 145 10.72 17.77 5.13
CA VAL A 145 11.66 18.00 6.24
C VAL A 145 11.93 16.70 7.02
N GLN A 146 10.94 15.81 7.15
CA GLN A 146 11.11 14.51 7.80
C GLN A 146 12.04 13.59 7.00
N GLU A 147 11.87 13.53 5.69
CA GLU A 147 12.71 12.73 4.80
C GLU A 147 14.12 13.32 4.61
N ALA A 148 14.30 14.62 4.85
CA ALA A 148 15.60 15.25 4.71
C ALA A 148 16.62 14.75 5.74
N PRO A 149 17.90 14.57 5.33
CA PRO A 149 18.99 14.30 6.27
C PRO A 149 19.04 15.37 7.37
N THR A 150 19.34 14.96 8.60
CA THR A 150 19.25 15.81 9.80
C THR A 150 20.00 17.14 9.65
N GLU A 151 21.14 17.13 8.97
CA GLU A 151 21.98 18.31 8.69
C GLU A 151 21.32 19.36 7.77
N PHE A 152 20.30 18.98 7.01
CA PHE A 152 19.59 19.85 6.07
C PHE A 152 18.22 20.32 6.57
N ARG A 153 17.67 19.72 7.64
CA ARG A 153 16.33 20.05 8.16
C ARG A 153 16.18 21.52 8.54
N ASP A 154 17.11 22.05 9.34
CA ASP A 154 17.10 23.46 9.74
C ASP A 154 17.23 24.41 8.55
N ARG A 155 17.97 23.99 7.52
CA ARG A 155 18.15 24.76 6.29
C ARG A 155 16.84 24.84 5.50
N LEU A 156 16.12 23.72 5.36
CA LEU A 156 14.80 23.68 4.70
C LEU A 156 13.77 24.53 5.46
N LEU A 157 13.70 24.39 6.79
CA LEU A 157 12.84 25.23 7.63
C LEU A 157 13.19 26.72 7.49
N GLY A 158 14.48 27.05 7.35
CA GLY A 158 14.95 28.42 7.09
C GLY A 158 14.54 29.00 5.72
N MET A 159 14.11 28.17 4.76
CA MET A 159 13.64 28.63 3.46
C MET A 159 12.18 29.09 3.49
N LEU A 160 11.36 28.51 4.37
CA LEU A 160 9.95 28.87 4.57
C LEU A 160 9.80 30.29 5.13
N ASP A 161 8.65 30.91 4.87
CA ASP A 161 8.25 32.14 5.57
C ASP A 161 7.86 31.83 7.04
N ASP A 162 7.79 32.87 7.88
CA ASP A 162 7.60 32.69 9.32
C ASP A 162 6.23 32.12 9.70
N GLN A 163 5.20 32.28 8.85
CA GLN A 163 3.91 31.65 9.09
C GLN A 163 3.99 30.17 8.76
N THR A 164 4.39 29.82 7.53
CA THR A 164 4.51 28.43 7.10
C THR A 164 5.46 27.64 7.99
N ARG A 165 6.60 28.23 8.39
CA ARG A 165 7.55 27.58 9.31
C ARG A 165 6.91 27.17 10.64
N ARG A 166 6.03 28.02 11.21
CA ARG A 166 5.33 27.71 12.47
C ARG A 166 4.29 26.61 12.29
N GLU A 167 3.60 26.61 11.16
CA GLU A 167 2.64 25.57 10.78
C GLU A 167 3.37 24.22 10.63
N VAL A 168 4.44 24.17 9.84
CA VAL A 168 5.28 22.97 9.64
C VAL A 168 5.87 22.47 10.97
N GLN A 169 6.42 23.36 11.81
CA GLN A 169 6.94 22.96 13.12
C GLN A 169 5.88 22.37 14.04
N ALA A 170 4.62 22.81 13.93
CA ALA A 170 3.53 22.23 14.69
C ALA A 170 3.13 20.84 14.14
N LEU A 171 3.18 20.64 12.82
CA LEU A 171 2.94 19.33 12.20
C LEU A 171 4.02 18.31 12.57
N LEU A 172 5.29 18.71 12.53
CA LEU A 172 6.44 17.89 12.94
C LEU A 172 6.41 17.43 14.41
N ALA A 173 5.50 17.98 15.23
CA ALA A 173 5.28 17.53 16.61
C ALA A 173 4.32 16.34 16.70
N TYR A 174 3.49 16.11 15.68
CA TYR A 174 2.70 14.89 15.55
C TYR A 174 3.55 13.76 14.98
N ARG A 175 3.04 12.55 15.15
CA ARG A 175 3.57 11.40 14.46
C ARG A 175 3.09 11.40 13.00
N GLU A 176 3.98 10.99 12.11
CA GLU A 176 3.74 10.89 10.67
C GLU A 176 2.55 9.97 10.35
N ASP A 177 2.50 8.80 11.00
CA ASP A 177 1.46 7.76 10.87
C ASP A 177 0.11 8.11 11.54
N HIS A 178 -0.12 9.37 11.88
CA HIS A 178 -1.33 9.84 12.56
C HIS A 178 -2.03 10.96 11.78
N ALA A 179 -3.32 11.16 12.05
CA ALA A 179 -4.13 12.20 11.43
C ALA A 179 -3.52 13.61 11.53
N GLY A 180 -2.81 13.91 12.63
CA GLY A 180 -2.10 15.18 12.80
C GLY A 180 -0.82 15.33 11.97
N GLY A 181 -0.19 14.22 11.58
CA GLY A 181 0.92 14.22 10.62
C GLY A 181 0.43 14.41 9.18
N LEU A 182 -0.69 13.78 8.84
CA LEU A 182 -1.32 13.82 7.52
C LEU A 182 -2.18 15.07 7.25
N MET A 183 -2.39 15.96 8.23
CA MET A 183 -3.34 17.06 8.06
C MET A 183 -2.71 18.30 7.44
N ASN A 184 -3.47 18.94 6.56
CA ASN A 184 -3.22 20.32 6.18
C ASN A 184 -3.88 21.29 7.19
N PRO A 185 -3.11 22.19 7.87
CA PRO A 185 -3.67 23.18 8.78
C PRO A 185 -4.38 24.34 8.04
N ARG A 186 -4.25 24.43 6.72
CA ARG A 186 -4.86 25.48 5.89
C ARG A 186 -6.14 24.99 5.24
N PHE A 187 -7.25 25.26 5.92
CA PHE A 187 -8.58 24.88 5.44
C PHE A 187 -9.54 26.07 5.34
N ALA A 188 -10.57 25.92 4.50
CA ALA A 188 -11.60 26.93 4.35
C ALA A 188 -12.49 27.00 5.60
N ARG A 189 -12.56 28.18 6.23
CA ARG A 189 -13.38 28.40 7.43
C ARG A 189 -14.38 29.54 7.27
N LEU A 190 -15.51 29.41 7.96
CA LEU A 190 -16.62 30.37 7.98
C LEU A 190 -17.11 30.61 9.41
N ARG A 191 -17.78 31.75 9.63
CA ARG A 191 -18.53 32.02 10.86
C ARG A 191 -20.03 31.74 10.66
N PRO A 192 -20.75 31.27 11.70
CA PRO A 192 -22.14 30.85 11.57
C PRO A 192 -23.12 32.00 11.26
N ASP A 193 -22.76 33.23 11.64
CA ASP A 193 -23.56 34.45 11.49
C ASP A 193 -23.43 35.13 10.12
N MET A 194 -22.43 34.74 9.31
CA MET A 194 -22.23 35.27 7.96
C MET A 194 -23.43 34.96 7.06
N THR A 195 -23.76 35.90 6.19
CA THR A 195 -24.63 35.61 5.04
C THR A 195 -23.86 34.81 3.98
N VAL A 196 -24.57 34.17 3.04
CA VAL A 196 -23.93 33.43 1.94
C VAL A 196 -23.04 34.35 1.09
N ASP A 197 -23.49 35.57 0.78
CA ASP A 197 -22.69 36.51 -0.01
C ASP A 197 -21.41 36.95 0.73
N GLU A 198 -21.51 37.17 2.04
CA GLU A 198 -20.34 37.44 2.89
C GLU A 198 -19.40 36.25 2.94
N ALA A 199 -19.93 35.03 3.11
CA ALA A 199 -19.18 33.80 3.16
C ALA A 199 -18.41 33.56 1.85
N VAL A 200 -19.07 33.68 0.69
CA VAL A 200 -18.44 33.55 -0.63
C VAL A 200 -17.34 34.60 -0.82
N THR A 201 -17.62 35.85 -0.43
CA THR A 201 -16.63 36.93 -0.50
C THR A 201 -15.42 36.66 0.41
N TYR A 202 -15.67 36.13 1.60
CA TYR A 202 -14.64 35.79 2.57
C TYR A 202 -13.78 34.60 2.10
N LEU A 203 -14.41 33.56 1.54
CA LEU A 203 -13.71 32.41 0.95
C LEU A 203 -12.83 32.84 -0.21
N ARG A 204 -13.34 33.68 -1.13
CA ARG A 204 -12.53 34.22 -2.24
C ARG A 204 -11.28 34.96 -1.77
N ARG A 205 -11.32 35.61 -0.60
CA ARG A 205 -10.14 36.25 0.00
C ARG A 205 -9.17 35.22 0.58
N GLN A 206 -9.69 34.20 1.28
CA GLN A 206 -8.87 33.11 1.84
C GLN A 206 -8.14 32.31 0.75
N THR A 207 -8.80 31.98 -0.36
CA THR A 207 -8.19 31.25 -1.48
C THR A 207 -6.98 31.97 -2.07
N ARG A 208 -7.02 33.31 -2.12
CA ARG A 208 -5.89 34.12 -2.62
C ARG A 208 -4.69 34.14 -1.66
N GLN A 209 -4.87 33.65 -0.44
CA GLN A 209 -3.88 33.66 0.64
C GLN A 209 -3.39 32.25 0.99
N SER A 210 -3.44 31.33 0.02
CA SER A 210 -2.83 29.99 0.12
C SER A 210 -3.62 28.97 0.96
N VAL A 211 -4.95 29.02 0.92
CA VAL A 211 -5.78 27.87 1.35
C VAL A 211 -5.92 26.92 0.18
N GLU A 212 -5.51 25.67 0.37
CA GLU A 212 -5.83 24.60 -0.55
C GLU A 212 -7.36 24.50 -0.67
N MET A 213 -7.87 24.67 -1.88
CA MET A 213 -9.32 24.74 -2.09
C MET A 213 -9.93 23.33 -2.05
N THR A 214 -10.24 22.87 -0.84
CA THR A 214 -11.06 21.67 -0.63
C THR A 214 -12.53 21.95 -0.94
N TYR A 215 -13.31 20.92 -1.27
CA TYR A 215 -14.75 21.00 -1.59
C TYR A 215 -15.68 21.49 -0.45
N TYR A 216 -15.13 21.76 0.74
CA TYR A 216 -15.86 22.05 1.97
C TYR A 216 -15.34 23.30 2.68
N ALA A 217 -16.24 24.04 3.32
CA ALA A 217 -15.93 25.02 4.34
C ALA A 217 -16.43 24.55 5.71
N TYR A 218 -15.58 24.74 6.72
CA TYR A 218 -15.87 24.37 8.10
C TYR A 218 -16.33 25.60 8.88
N VAL A 219 -17.45 25.47 9.58
CA VAL A 219 -18.06 26.54 10.36
C VAL A 219 -17.55 26.47 11.79
N LEU A 220 -16.88 27.52 12.25
CA LEU A 220 -16.23 27.57 13.56
C LEU A 220 -16.85 28.63 14.46
N ASP A 221 -16.80 28.40 15.77
CA ASP A 221 -17.11 29.42 16.78
C ASP A 221 -15.92 30.36 17.04
N SER A 222 -16.11 31.32 17.95
CA SER A 222 -15.06 32.26 18.37
C SER A 222 -13.88 31.60 19.09
N SER A 223 -14.06 30.39 19.61
CA SER A 223 -13.05 29.56 20.27
C SER A 223 -12.40 28.53 19.33
N GLN A 224 -12.64 28.63 18.01
CA GLN A 224 -12.18 27.69 16.98
C GLN A 224 -12.75 26.27 17.10
N ARG A 225 -13.88 26.08 17.80
CA ARG A 225 -14.57 24.79 17.84
C ARG A 225 -15.38 24.56 16.57
N LEU A 226 -15.36 23.33 16.08
CA LEU A 226 -16.12 22.94 14.90
C LEU A 226 -17.62 22.83 15.21
N LEU A 227 -18.42 23.65 14.54
CA LEU A 227 -19.88 23.67 14.66
C LEU A 227 -20.59 22.92 13.53
N GLY A 228 -20.03 22.96 12.33
CA GLY A 228 -20.67 22.39 11.16
C GLY A 228 -19.80 22.44 9.90
N VAL A 229 -20.32 21.92 8.80
CA VAL A 229 -19.68 21.93 7.48
C VAL A 229 -20.68 22.34 6.40
N VAL A 230 -20.20 23.08 5.41
CA VAL A 230 -20.97 23.49 4.22
C VAL A 230 -20.16 23.11 2.98
N SER A 231 -20.77 22.42 2.01
CA SER A 231 -20.10 22.20 0.73
C SER A 231 -20.14 23.46 -0.14
N PHE A 232 -19.11 23.71 -0.94
CA PHE A 232 -19.11 24.87 -1.84
C PHE A 232 -20.27 24.85 -2.84
N ARG A 233 -20.68 23.65 -3.27
CA ARG A 233 -21.88 23.45 -4.09
C ARG A 233 -23.15 23.97 -3.41
N GLU A 234 -23.35 23.67 -2.14
CA GLU A 234 -24.51 24.16 -1.37
C GLU A 234 -24.43 25.68 -1.18
N LEU A 235 -23.23 26.21 -0.91
CA LEU A 235 -23.02 27.65 -0.72
C LEU A 235 -23.33 28.45 -2.00
N ILE A 236 -22.86 27.98 -3.16
CA ILE A 236 -23.09 28.64 -4.46
C ILE A 236 -24.56 28.54 -4.89
N ALA A 237 -25.25 27.45 -4.54
CA ALA A 237 -26.67 27.25 -4.88
C ALA A 237 -27.64 28.00 -3.95
N ALA A 238 -27.19 28.43 -2.78
CA ALA A 238 -28.01 29.11 -1.80
C ALA A 238 -28.26 30.58 -2.16
N ARG A 239 -29.33 31.17 -1.60
CA ARG A 239 -29.59 32.61 -1.72
C ARG A 239 -28.60 33.40 -0.87
N GLY A 240 -28.12 34.52 -1.42
CA GLY A 240 -27.09 35.39 -0.81
C GLY A 240 -27.42 35.91 0.59
N ASP A 241 -28.70 36.08 0.91
CA ASP A 241 -29.21 36.63 2.18
C ASP A 241 -29.34 35.60 3.31
N ARG A 242 -29.30 34.28 3.00
CA ARG A 242 -29.38 33.24 4.02
C ARG A 242 -28.12 33.19 4.87
N ARG A 243 -28.26 32.76 6.13
CA ARG A 243 -27.13 32.58 7.04
C ARG A 243 -26.44 31.23 6.85
N VAL A 244 -25.13 31.20 7.05
CA VAL A 244 -24.31 29.96 7.01
C VAL A 244 -24.82 28.93 8.04
N SER A 245 -25.21 29.38 9.24
CA SER A 245 -25.79 28.50 10.28
C SER A 245 -27.08 27.78 9.87
N GLU A 246 -27.84 28.33 8.92
CA GLU A 246 -29.05 27.69 8.39
C GLU A 246 -28.77 26.68 7.27
N LEU A 247 -27.55 26.70 6.73
CA LEU A 247 -27.11 25.86 5.61
C LEU A 247 -26.19 24.73 6.07
N MET A 248 -25.46 24.94 7.16
CA MET A 248 -24.46 23.99 7.65
C MET A 248 -25.08 22.68 8.12
N LYS A 249 -24.35 21.59 7.88
CA LYS A 249 -24.62 20.30 8.49
C LYS A 249 -23.82 20.21 9.79
N THR A 250 -24.49 19.88 10.88
CA THR A 250 -23.91 19.81 12.23
C THR A 250 -23.41 18.42 12.61
N ASP A 251 -23.93 17.36 11.98
CA ASP A 251 -23.40 16.00 12.10
C ASP A 251 -22.12 15.86 11.27
N VAL A 252 -21.02 16.41 11.78
CA VAL A 252 -19.72 16.39 11.13
C VAL A 252 -18.91 15.21 11.64
N ARG A 253 -18.51 14.32 10.74
CA ARG A 253 -17.53 13.28 11.06
C ARG A 253 -16.16 13.92 11.21
N THR A 254 -15.54 13.69 12.37
CA THR A 254 -14.24 14.24 12.76
C THR A 254 -13.32 13.10 13.13
N VAL A 255 -12.02 13.34 13.05
CA VAL A 255 -11.00 12.45 13.56
C VAL A 255 -10.13 13.20 14.58
N ASP A 256 -9.63 12.49 15.59
CA ASP A 256 -8.69 13.04 16.56
C ASP A 256 -7.30 13.17 15.93
N ALA A 257 -6.54 14.20 16.30
CA ALA A 257 -5.18 14.40 15.77
C ALA A 257 -4.23 13.24 16.08
N ASP A 258 -4.46 12.54 17.19
CA ASP A 258 -3.68 11.36 17.59
C ASP A 258 -4.27 10.05 17.06
N ALA A 259 -5.26 10.09 16.17
CA ALA A 259 -5.77 8.87 15.55
C ALA A 259 -4.79 8.33 14.50
N ASP A 260 -4.56 7.03 14.54
CA ASP A 260 -3.79 6.28 13.55
C ASP A 260 -4.36 6.43 12.12
N GLN A 261 -3.49 6.50 11.12
CA GLN A 261 -3.86 6.69 9.72
C GLN A 261 -4.80 5.61 9.16
N GLU A 262 -4.73 4.37 9.65
CA GLU A 262 -5.66 3.29 9.28
C GLU A 262 -7.10 3.61 9.73
N VAL A 263 -7.26 4.30 10.87
CA VAL A 263 -8.57 4.80 11.32
C VAL A 263 -9.09 5.89 10.38
N VAL A 264 -8.21 6.79 9.95
CA VAL A 264 -8.56 7.87 9.00
C VAL A 264 -9.01 7.25 7.67
N ALA A 265 -8.23 6.33 7.11
CA ALA A 265 -8.52 5.64 5.85
C ALA A 265 -9.87 4.88 5.89
N ARG A 266 -10.17 4.20 7.01
CA ARG A 266 -11.47 3.57 7.22
C ARG A 266 -12.62 4.59 7.20
N LEU A 267 -12.44 5.75 7.84
CA LEU A 267 -13.47 6.77 7.90
C LEU A 267 -13.76 7.38 6.52
N PHE A 268 -12.74 7.59 5.68
CA PHE A 268 -12.92 7.97 4.27
C PHE A 268 -13.75 6.94 3.50
N ARG A 269 -13.41 5.66 3.63
CA ARG A 269 -14.14 4.55 2.97
C ARG A 269 -15.59 4.44 3.41
N GLU A 270 -15.87 4.65 4.70
CA GLU A 270 -17.23 4.56 5.25
C GLU A 270 -18.11 5.75 4.88
N THR A 271 -17.53 6.95 4.78
CA THR A 271 -18.29 8.19 4.60
C THR A 271 -18.36 8.67 3.15
N GLY A 272 -17.40 8.29 2.30
CA GLY A 272 -17.27 8.79 0.93
C GLY A 272 -17.00 10.29 0.86
N LEU A 273 -16.45 10.88 1.93
CA LEU A 273 -16.06 12.29 1.97
C LEU A 273 -14.75 12.52 1.22
N MET A 274 -14.57 13.72 0.67
CA MET A 274 -13.31 14.12 0.01
C MET A 274 -12.29 14.74 0.98
N ALA A 275 -12.73 15.09 2.19
CA ALA A 275 -11.86 15.57 3.26
C ALA A 275 -12.54 15.36 4.62
N ILE A 276 -11.73 15.16 5.65
CA ILE A 276 -12.20 14.94 7.02
C ILE A 276 -11.49 15.94 7.96
N PRO A 277 -12.24 16.67 8.80
CA PRO A 277 -11.67 17.58 9.77
C PRO A 277 -11.00 16.84 10.92
N VAL A 278 -9.79 17.28 11.25
CA VAL A 278 -9.00 16.85 12.41
C VAL A 278 -9.24 17.82 13.57
N VAL A 279 -9.54 17.28 14.75
CA VAL A 279 -9.85 18.06 15.94
C VAL A 279 -9.05 17.60 17.15
N ASP A 280 -8.90 18.49 18.14
CA ASP A 280 -8.38 18.12 19.46
C ASP A 280 -9.49 17.62 20.41
N ALA A 281 -9.08 17.24 21.62
CA ALA A 281 -9.96 16.76 22.68
C ALA A 281 -11.09 17.75 23.04
N GLU A 282 -10.87 19.07 22.89
CA GLU A 282 -11.86 20.12 23.11
C GLU A 282 -12.71 20.45 21.87
N LYS A 283 -12.61 19.64 20.81
CA LYS A 283 -13.26 19.83 19.50
C LYS A 283 -12.83 21.10 18.77
N ARG A 284 -11.64 21.62 19.06
CA ARG A 284 -11.04 22.70 18.27
C ARG A 284 -10.44 22.15 17.00
N MET A 285 -10.67 22.87 15.92
CA MET A 285 -10.24 22.46 14.59
C MET A 285 -8.71 22.64 14.46
N LYS A 286 -8.01 21.58 14.06
CA LYS A 286 -6.55 21.55 13.88
C LYS A 286 -6.14 21.60 12.41
N GLY A 287 -6.84 20.87 11.55
CA GLY A 287 -6.57 20.77 10.13
C GLY A 287 -7.59 19.89 9.41
N VAL A 288 -7.31 19.56 8.16
CA VAL A 288 -8.08 18.61 7.35
C VAL A 288 -7.15 17.58 6.76
N VAL A 289 -7.59 16.33 6.68
CA VAL A 289 -6.96 15.32 5.83
C VAL A 289 -7.77 15.25 4.54
N THR A 290 -7.12 15.12 3.39
CA THR A 290 -7.79 14.99 2.08
C THR A 290 -7.81 13.53 1.64
N VAL A 291 -8.55 13.23 0.56
CA VAL A 291 -8.68 11.85 0.07
C VAL A 291 -7.46 11.39 -0.70
N ASP A 292 -6.73 12.33 -1.31
CA ASP A 292 -5.51 12.11 -2.08
C ASP A 292 -4.38 11.55 -1.21
N ASP A 293 -4.12 12.14 -0.04
CA ASP A 293 -3.16 11.60 0.94
C ASP A 293 -3.54 10.18 1.37
N ILE A 294 -4.84 9.94 1.53
CA ILE A 294 -5.36 8.65 1.99
C ILE A 294 -5.22 7.55 0.94
N VAL A 295 -5.14 7.88 -0.35
CA VAL A 295 -4.84 6.89 -1.39
C VAL A 295 -3.45 6.31 -1.19
N GLU A 296 -2.46 7.14 -0.83
CA GLU A 296 -1.10 6.68 -0.55
C GLU A 296 -1.05 5.86 0.74
N VAL A 297 -1.63 6.37 1.83
CA VAL A 297 -1.75 5.65 3.11
C VAL A 297 -2.31 4.25 2.94
N VAL A 298 -3.37 4.07 2.14
CA VAL A 298 -3.96 2.74 1.90
C VAL A 298 -2.97 1.79 1.23
N SER A 299 -2.12 2.28 0.33
CA SER A 299 -1.08 1.49 -0.33
C SER A 299 0.08 1.16 0.61
N GLU A 300 0.48 2.11 1.46
CA GLU A 300 1.52 1.93 2.48
C GLU A 300 1.10 0.90 3.52
N GLU A 301 -0.09 1.04 4.10
CA GLU A 301 -0.66 0.10 5.07
C GLU A 301 -0.75 -1.31 4.47
N ALA A 302 -1.22 -1.43 3.23
CA ALA A 302 -1.30 -2.72 2.54
C ALA A 302 0.09 -3.34 2.32
N THR A 303 1.10 -2.52 2.04
CA THR A 303 2.50 -2.95 1.87
C THR A 303 3.10 -3.39 3.19
N GLU A 304 2.87 -2.64 4.27
CA GLU A 304 3.30 -2.97 5.62
C GLU A 304 2.67 -4.29 6.11
N ASP A 305 1.36 -4.47 5.91
CA ASP A 305 0.65 -5.71 6.25
C ASP A 305 1.25 -6.93 5.53
N ILE A 306 1.57 -6.78 4.23
CA ILE A 306 2.20 -7.86 3.44
C ILE A 306 3.58 -8.21 4.01
N GLN A 307 4.37 -7.21 4.39
CA GLN A 307 5.72 -7.42 4.93
C GLN A 307 5.68 -8.07 6.33
N LYS A 308 4.78 -7.59 7.20
CA LYS A 308 4.53 -8.18 8.52
C LYS A 308 4.05 -9.63 8.43
N LEU A 309 3.13 -9.91 7.51
CA LEU A 309 2.65 -11.27 7.23
C LEU A 309 3.80 -12.21 6.83
N GLY A 310 4.78 -11.69 6.07
CA GLY A 310 6.00 -12.39 5.69
C GLY A 310 7.01 -12.59 6.84
N GLY A 311 6.75 -12.04 8.03
CA GLY A 311 7.66 -12.10 9.16
C GLY A 311 8.85 -11.15 9.01
N SER A 312 8.58 -9.92 8.59
CA SER A 312 9.56 -8.83 8.55
C SER A 312 8.95 -7.59 9.16
N GLU A 313 9.78 -6.75 9.80
CA GLU A 313 9.40 -5.37 10.05
C GLU A 313 9.22 -4.63 8.71
N SER A 314 8.36 -3.59 8.71
CA SER A 314 8.19 -2.71 7.56
C SER A 314 9.52 -2.08 7.14
N LEU A 315 9.82 -2.12 5.85
CA LEU A 315 11.04 -1.57 5.26
C LEU A 315 11.02 -0.04 5.25
N GLY A 316 9.85 0.57 5.05
CA GLY A 316 9.67 2.03 4.91
C GLY A 316 10.36 2.64 3.68
N GLU A 317 10.90 1.82 2.77
CA GLU A 317 11.65 2.26 1.60
C GLU A 317 11.49 1.26 0.44
N PRO A 318 11.66 1.69 -0.81
CA PRO A 318 11.71 0.79 -1.96
C PRO A 318 12.78 -0.30 -1.80
N TYR A 319 12.45 -1.52 -2.24
CA TYR A 319 13.28 -2.71 -2.00
C TYR A 319 14.72 -2.61 -2.53
N LEU A 320 14.93 -1.95 -3.68
CA LEU A 320 16.26 -1.83 -4.30
C LEU A 320 17.09 -0.67 -3.75
N THR A 321 16.48 0.27 -3.03
CA THR A 321 17.18 1.46 -2.50
C THR A 321 17.66 1.24 -1.06
N ILE A 322 17.06 0.30 -0.33
CA ILE A 322 17.45 0.01 1.04
C ILE A 322 18.85 -0.61 1.11
N ALA A 323 19.69 -0.06 1.98
CA ALA A 323 21.04 -0.59 2.19
C ALA A 323 21.01 -2.00 2.80
N LEU A 324 21.94 -2.87 2.39
CA LEU A 324 21.99 -4.28 2.82
C LEU A 324 22.02 -4.44 4.35
N ASN A 325 22.76 -3.59 5.06
CA ASN A 325 22.83 -3.62 6.53
C ASN A 325 21.47 -3.31 7.19
N ARG A 326 20.70 -2.38 6.63
CA ARG A 326 19.36 -2.02 7.09
C ARG A 326 18.38 -3.15 6.81
N MET A 327 18.45 -3.76 5.62
CA MET A 327 17.67 -4.96 5.28
C MET A 327 17.94 -6.13 6.23
N ILE A 328 19.20 -6.41 6.56
CA ILE A 328 19.56 -7.45 7.53
C ILE A 328 18.94 -7.11 8.89
N ARG A 329 19.07 -5.88 9.38
CA ARG A 329 18.52 -5.47 10.69
C ARG A 329 17.01 -5.65 10.78
N LYS A 330 16.26 -5.27 9.73
CA LYS A 330 14.79 -5.38 9.63
C LYS A 330 14.26 -6.82 9.65
N ARG A 331 15.09 -7.79 9.26
CA ARG A 331 14.72 -9.22 9.20
C ARG A 331 15.33 -10.06 10.32
N ALA A 332 16.54 -9.72 10.77
CA ALA A 332 17.33 -10.51 11.71
C ALA A 332 16.62 -10.66 13.07
N GLY A 333 15.98 -9.59 13.58
CA GLY A 333 15.23 -9.65 14.84
C GLY A 333 14.10 -10.69 14.78
N TRP A 334 13.30 -10.64 13.72
CA TRP A 334 12.20 -11.58 13.54
C TRP A 334 12.68 -13.01 13.26
N LEU A 335 13.67 -13.18 12.39
CA LEU A 335 14.26 -14.50 12.10
C LEU A 335 14.90 -15.13 13.35
N ALA A 336 15.56 -14.35 14.19
CA ALA A 336 16.12 -14.85 15.44
C ALA A 336 15.01 -15.31 16.41
N ALA A 337 13.92 -14.54 16.52
CA ALA A 337 12.77 -14.94 17.34
C ALA A 337 12.13 -16.24 16.85
N LEU A 338 11.93 -16.37 15.53
CA LEU A 338 11.40 -17.59 14.90
C LEU A 338 12.34 -18.78 15.12
N PHE A 339 13.65 -18.60 14.92
CA PHE A 339 14.65 -19.64 15.15
C PHE A 339 14.64 -20.14 16.60
N LEU A 340 14.58 -19.24 17.58
CA LEU A 340 14.49 -19.61 18.99
C LEU A 340 13.20 -20.40 19.29
N GLY A 341 12.08 -20.02 18.67
CA GLY A 341 10.84 -20.79 18.73
C GLY A 341 10.98 -22.17 18.09
N GLU A 342 11.66 -22.26 16.95
CA GLU A 342 11.88 -23.50 16.21
C GLU A 342 12.78 -24.48 16.96
N MET A 343 13.68 -24.01 17.84
CA MET A 343 14.46 -24.89 18.74
C MET A 343 13.59 -25.78 19.63
N LEU A 344 12.33 -25.41 19.88
CA LEU A 344 11.38 -26.27 20.61
C LEU A 344 11.05 -27.55 19.84
N THR A 345 11.17 -27.56 18.51
CA THR A 345 10.97 -28.77 17.69
C THR A 345 12.01 -29.84 17.99
N ALA A 346 13.28 -29.44 18.19
CA ALA A 346 14.35 -30.34 18.59
C ALA A 346 14.08 -30.96 19.97
N THR A 347 13.52 -30.17 20.89
CA THR A 347 13.09 -30.66 22.21
C THR A 347 11.94 -31.67 22.09
N ALA A 348 10.95 -31.37 21.25
CA ALA A 348 9.83 -32.27 20.99
C ALA A 348 10.29 -33.58 20.31
N MET A 349 11.23 -33.51 19.37
CA MET A 349 11.84 -34.70 18.77
C MET A 349 12.60 -35.54 19.79
N GLY A 350 13.40 -34.92 20.66
CA GLY A 350 14.13 -35.63 21.72
C GLY A 350 13.20 -36.36 22.69
N TYR A 351 11.99 -35.83 22.95
CA TYR A 351 10.99 -36.52 23.76
C TYR A 351 10.50 -37.84 23.13
N PHE A 352 10.42 -37.90 21.79
CA PHE A 352 9.97 -39.08 21.04
C PHE A 352 11.13 -39.90 20.44
N GLU A 353 12.36 -39.73 20.95
CA GLU A 353 13.56 -40.41 20.43
C GLU A 353 13.40 -41.93 20.42
N HIS A 354 12.78 -42.49 21.46
CA HIS A 354 12.55 -43.94 21.59
C HIS A 354 11.58 -44.48 20.54
N GLU A 355 10.52 -43.75 20.23
CA GLU A 355 9.59 -44.09 19.15
C GLU A 355 10.26 -43.97 17.78
N ILE A 356 11.09 -42.96 17.58
CA ILE A 356 11.83 -42.76 16.33
C ILE A 356 12.80 -43.92 16.08
N ASP A 357 13.54 -44.36 17.10
CA ASP A 357 14.49 -45.48 17.00
C ASP A 357 13.79 -46.80 16.61
N ARG A 358 12.61 -47.05 17.19
CA ARG A 358 11.79 -48.24 16.87
C ARG A 358 11.19 -48.21 15.48
N ALA A 359 10.80 -47.02 14.99
CA ALA A 359 10.12 -46.86 13.72
C ALA A 359 10.74 -45.72 12.91
N VAL A 360 11.99 -45.88 12.50
CA VAL A 360 12.77 -44.89 11.72
C VAL A 360 12.02 -44.44 10.44
N VAL A 361 11.20 -45.32 9.86
CA VAL A 361 10.35 -45.02 8.70
C VAL A 361 9.40 -43.83 8.95
N LEU A 362 8.98 -43.59 10.20
CA LEU A 362 8.12 -42.47 10.56
C LEU A 362 8.81 -41.12 10.38
N ALA A 363 10.14 -41.06 10.54
CA ALA A 363 10.92 -39.84 10.36
C ALA A 363 10.86 -39.33 8.90
N LEU A 364 10.67 -40.23 7.93
CA LEU A 364 10.54 -39.87 6.50
C LEU A 364 9.30 -39.01 6.22
N PHE A 365 8.28 -39.08 7.07
CA PHE A 365 7.04 -38.33 6.90
C PHE A 365 7.00 -37.05 7.74
N VAL A 366 7.96 -36.83 8.64
CA VAL A 366 7.97 -35.64 9.50
C VAL A 366 7.91 -34.33 8.70
N PRO A 367 8.75 -34.11 7.64
CA PRO A 367 8.66 -32.88 6.85
C PRO A 367 7.29 -32.69 6.21
N LEU A 368 6.65 -33.77 5.77
CA LEU A 368 5.33 -33.74 5.15
C LEU A 368 4.25 -33.33 6.15
N ILE A 369 4.28 -33.88 7.38
CA ILE A 369 3.29 -33.56 8.41
C ILE A 369 3.41 -32.11 8.85
N ILE A 370 4.63 -31.70 9.22
CA ILE A 370 4.96 -30.34 9.68
C ILE A 370 4.55 -29.31 8.62
N SER A 371 5.02 -29.49 7.38
CA SER A 371 4.71 -28.56 6.29
C SER A 371 3.22 -28.47 5.98
N SER A 372 2.47 -29.59 6.04
CA SER A 372 1.02 -29.58 5.79
C SER A 372 0.26 -28.73 6.81
N GLY A 373 0.63 -28.83 8.08
CA GLY A 373 0.07 -28.00 9.15
C GLY A 373 0.44 -26.52 8.99
N GLY A 374 1.73 -26.23 8.80
CA GLY A 374 2.23 -24.86 8.65
C GLY A 374 1.63 -24.13 7.44
N ASN A 375 1.50 -24.82 6.30
CA ASN A 375 0.85 -24.27 5.11
C ASN A 375 -0.63 -23.98 5.33
N SER A 376 -1.35 -24.89 5.99
CA SER A 376 -2.76 -24.69 6.33
C SER A 376 -2.96 -23.52 7.29
N GLY A 377 -2.12 -23.43 8.32
CA GLY A 377 -2.14 -22.30 9.26
C GLY A 377 -1.81 -20.98 8.60
N SER A 378 -0.80 -20.95 7.72
CA SER A 378 -0.44 -19.75 6.96
C SER A 378 -1.60 -19.27 6.07
N GLN A 379 -2.29 -20.18 5.39
CA GLN A 379 -3.48 -19.83 4.59
C GLN A 379 -4.61 -19.25 5.45
N ALA A 380 -4.93 -19.89 6.57
CA ALA A 380 -5.96 -19.40 7.49
C ALA A 380 -5.61 -18.01 8.04
N THR A 381 -4.34 -17.81 8.42
CA THR A 381 -3.81 -16.55 8.95
C THR A 381 -3.97 -15.41 7.94
N SER A 382 -3.51 -15.61 6.70
CA SER A 382 -3.62 -14.61 5.63
C SER A 382 -5.08 -14.22 5.34
N LEU A 383 -6.00 -15.19 5.34
CA LEU A 383 -7.42 -14.94 5.11
C LEU A 383 -8.04 -14.14 6.28
N VAL A 384 -7.72 -14.49 7.52
CA VAL A 384 -8.26 -13.81 8.71
C VAL A 384 -7.70 -12.39 8.84
N ILE A 385 -6.39 -12.19 8.69
CA ILE A 385 -5.75 -10.86 8.78
C ILE A 385 -6.37 -9.93 7.74
N ARG A 386 -6.45 -10.36 6.47
CA ARG A 386 -7.06 -9.56 5.40
C ARG A 386 -8.51 -9.21 5.72
N ALA A 387 -9.31 -10.17 6.17
CA ALA A 387 -10.71 -9.92 6.50
C ALA A 387 -10.85 -8.98 7.73
N MET A 388 -9.89 -8.98 8.65
CA MET A 388 -9.83 -8.02 9.76
C MET A 388 -9.44 -6.61 9.31
N ALA A 389 -8.45 -6.47 8.44
CA ALA A 389 -8.02 -5.18 7.85
C ALA A 389 -9.13 -4.54 6.99
N LEU A 390 -9.86 -5.36 6.23
CA LEU A 390 -11.03 -4.89 5.48
C LEU A 390 -12.24 -4.55 6.38
N GLY A 391 -12.21 -4.92 7.66
CA GLY A 391 -13.31 -4.69 8.60
C GLY A 391 -14.49 -5.68 8.46
N GLU A 392 -14.31 -6.74 7.67
CA GLU A 392 -15.28 -7.83 7.48
C GLU A 392 -15.38 -8.72 8.73
N LEU A 393 -14.28 -8.86 9.48
CA LEU A 393 -14.21 -9.58 10.75
C LEU A 393 -13.90 -8.64 11.91
N ARG A 394 -14.71 -8.73 12.97
CA ARG A 394 -14.47 -8.04 14.25
C ARG A 394 -14.16 -9.05 15.35
N LEU A 395 -13.58 -8.60 16.45
CA LEU A 395 -13.24 -9.46 17.61
C LEU A 395 -14.41 -10.33 18.10
N ARG A 396 -15.64 -9.84 18.00
CA ARG A 396 -16.86 -10.57 18.38
C ARG A 396 -17.16 -11.80 17.52
N ASP A 397 -16.60 -11.88 16.32
CA ASP A 397 -16.87 -12.94 15.35
C ASP A 397 -15.97 -14.19 15.55
N TRP A 398 -15.03 -14.15 16.51
CA TRP A 398 -14.02 -15.20 16.74
C TRP A 398 -14.61 -16.62 16.84
N PHE A 399 -15.69 -16.81 17.60
CA PHE A 399 -16.32 -18.13 17.76
C PHE A 399 -16.92 -18.67 16.45
N ARG A 400 -17.46 -17.78 15.60
CA ARG A 400 -17.98 -18.14 14.28
C ARG A 400 -16.85 -18.60 13.36
N VAL A 401 -15.70 -17.92 13.43
CA VAL A 401 -14.50 -18.27 12.67
C VAL A 401 -13.98 -19.64 13.10
N ILE A 402 -13.77 -19.89 14.40
CA ILE A 402 -13.32 -21.20 14.91
C ILE A 402 -14.19 -22.33 14.38
N ARG A 403 -15.52 -22.20 14.47
CA ARG A 403 -16.42 -23.28 14.03
C ARG A 403 -16.32 -23.54 12.54
N ARG A 404 -16.13 -22.50 11.73
CA ARG A 404 -15.94 -22.63 10.27
C ARG A 404 -14.60 -23.28 9.95
N GLU A 405 -13.54 -22.81 10.58
CA GLU A 405 -12.16 -23.27 10.35
C GLU A 405 -11.92 -24.68 10.89
N PHE A 406 -12.59 -25.08 11.97
CA PHE A 406 -12.58 -26.47 12.43
C PHE A 406 -13.12 -27.43 11.37
N GLY A 407 -14.27 -27.08 10.75
CA GLY A 407 -14.85 -27.87 9.67
C GLY A 407 -13.97 -27.89 8.41
N ALA A 408 -13.39 -26.75 8.05
CA ALA A 408 -12.46 -26.64 6.93
C ALA A 408 -11.19 -27.49 7.17
N GLY A 409 -10.61 -27.40 8.36
CA GLY A 409 -9.42 -28.17 8.77
C GLY A 409 -9.64 -29.67 8.73
N LEU A 410 -10.77 -30.17 9.25
CA LEU A 410 -11.12 -31.59 9.17
C LEU A 410 -11.26 -32.06 7.72
N ALA A 411 -11.94 -31.28 6.87
CA ALA A 411 -12.15 -31.62 5.47
C ALA A 411 -10.83 -31.64 4.69
N LEU A 412 -10.03 -30.58 4.79
CA LEU A 412 -8.72 -30.45 4.13
C LEU A 412 -7.74 -31.51 4.63
N GLY A 413 -7.68 -31.73 5.95
CA GLY A 413 -6.86 -32.77 6.55
C GLY A 413 -7.25 -34.17 6.08
N SER A 414 -8.54 -34.45 5.91
CA SER A 414 -9.01 -35.73 5.36
C SER A 414 -8.60 -35.92 3.90
N ILE A 415 -8.68 -34.87 3.08
CA ILE A 415 -8.25 -34.89 1.68
C ILE A 415 -6.74 -35.18 1.60
N LEU A 416 -5.93 -34.43 2.35
CA LEU A 416 -4.48 -34.63 2.39
C LEU A 416 -4.10 -36.00 2.97
N GLY A 417 -4.81 -36.45 4.00
CA GLY A 417 -4.64 -37.78 4.59
C GLY A 417 -4.92 -38.90 3.60
N ALA A 418 -6.00 -38.79 2.82
CA ALA A 418 -6.33 -39.76 1.76
C ALA A 418 -5.27 -39.80 0.66
N ILE A 419 -4.75 -38.62 0.25
CA ILE A 419 -3.65 -38.53 -0.72
C ILE A 419 -2.38 -39.18 -0.16
N GLY A 420 -2.02 -38.87 1.08
CA GLY A 420 -0.85 -39.44 1.76
C GLY A 420 -0.94 -40.96 1.88
N LEU A 421 -2.07 -41.49 2.33
CA LEU A 421 -2.33 -42.93 2.41
C LEU A 421 -2.21 -43.59 1.04
N THR A 422 -2.89 -43.03 0.03
CA THR A 422 -2.84 -43.55 -1.35
C THR A 422 -1.42 -43.61 -1.86
N ARG A 423 -0.64 -42.55 -1.64
CA ARG A 423 0.76 -42.49 -2.05
C ARG A 423 1.59 -43.58 -1.36
N ILE A 424 1.41 -43.81 -0.07
CA ILE A 424 2.13 -44.85 0.68
C ILE A 424 1.78 -46.24 0.14
N LEU A 425 0.49 -46.52 -0.10
CA LEU A 425 0.04 -47.80 -0.65
C LEU A 425 0.60 -48.07 -2.05
N LEU A 426 0.58 -47.07 -2.94
CA LEU A 426 1.13 -47.20 -4.29
C LEU A 426 2.64 -47.41 -4.26
N TRP A 427 3.37 -46.60 -3.48
CA TRP A 427 4.82 -46.72 -3.42
C TRP A 427 5.27 -48.06 -2.84
N GLN A 428 4.54 -48.58 -1.84
CA GLN A 428 4.76 -49.91 -1.33
C GLN A 428 4.56 -50.97 -2.43
N ALA A 429 3.50 -50.86 -3.23
CA ALA A 429 3.20 -51.82 -4.29
C ALA A 429 4.30 -51.89 -5.36
N PHE A 430 4.96 -50.76 -5.68
CA PHE A 430 6.00 -50.71 -6.71
C PHE A 430 7.42 -50.93 -6.18
N PHE A 431 7.72 -50.50 -4.96
CA PHE A 431 9.10 -50.41 -4.45
C PHE A 431 9.32 -51.10 -3.10
N ASN A 432 8.28 -51.65 -2.47
CA ASN A 432 8.33 -52.39 -1.20
C ASN A 432 9.14 -51.70 -0.09
N THR A 433 9.00 -50.37 0.00
CA THR A 433 9.88 -49.49 0.79
C THR A 433 9.52 -49.41 2.28
N TYR A 434 8.28 -49.68 2.65
CA TYR A 434 7.72 -49.36 3.99
C TYR A 434 7.53 -50.56 4.91
N GLY A 435 8.04 -51.73 4.52
CA GLY A 435 8.01 -52.95 5.33
C GLY A 435 6.62 -53.58 5.47
N GLU A 436 6.50 -54.59 6.33
CA GLU A 436 5.28 -55.39 6.49
C GLU A 436 4.09 -54.59 7.03
N HIS A 437 4.35 -53.57 7.86
CA HIS A 437 3.32 -52.76 8.52
C HIS A 437 2.98 -51.46 7.78
N TYR A 438 3.23 -51.38 6.47
CA TYR A 438 3.01 -50.18 5.65
C TYR A 438 1.59 -49.60 5.73
N LEU A 439 0.56 -50.45 5.92
CA LEU A 439 -0.82 -50.00 6.07
C LEU A 439 -1.03 -49.22 7.37
N LEU A 440 -0.46 -49.68 8.48
CA LEU A 440 -0.54 -49.00 9.76
C LEU A 440 0.24 -47.68 9.75
N VAL A 441 1.40 -47.65 9.08
CA VAL A 441 2.14 -46.41 8.82
C VAL A 441 1.30 -45.44 7.99
N GLY A 442 0.65 -45.93 6.93
CA GLY A 442 -0.25 -45.12 6.09
C GLY A 442 -1.42 -44.52 6.88
N LEU A 443 -2.09 -45.32 7.72
CA LEU A 443 -3.17 -44.85 8.59
C LEU A 443 -2.69 -43.85 9.64
N THR A 444 -1.49 -44.05 10.16
CA THR A 444 -0.84 -43.12 11.10
C THR A 444 -0.62 -41.76 10.44
N VAL A 445 -0.01 -41.74 9.25
CA VAL A 445 0.22 -40.50 8.48
C VAL A 445 -1.11 -39.82 8.15
N ALA A 446 -2.10 -40.58 7.66
CA ALA A 446 -3.39 -40.02 7.29
C ALA A 446 -4.15 -39.41 8.49
N SER A 447 -4.20 -40.11 9.61
CA SER A 447 -4.87 -39.64 10.84
C SER A 447 -4.15 -38.43 11.43
N SER A 448 -2.82 -38.43 11.39
CA SER A 448 -2.01 -37.32 11.85
C SER A 448 -2.21 -36.07 11.00
N LEU A 449 -2.30 -36.22 9.67
CA LEU A 449 -2.60 -35.10 8.78
C LEU A 449 -3.95 -34.44 9.10
N ILE A 450 -4.97 -35.23 9.46
CA ILE A 450 -6.25 -34.66 9.91
C ILE A 450 -6.04 -33.79 11.15
N GLY A 451 -5.35 -34.30 12.17
CA GLY A 451 -5.09 -33.56 13.41
C GLY A 451 -4.24 -32.32 13.20
N VAL A 452 -3.12 -32.44 12.48
CA VAL A 452 -2.14 -31.37 12.27
C VAL A 452 -2.69 -30.27 11.37
N VAL A 453 -3.40 -30.62 10.29
CA VAL A 453 -4.05 -29.61 9.43
C VAL A 453 -5.16 -28.89 10.19
N THR A 454 -6.00 -29.62 10.93
CA THR A 454 -7.05 -29.00 11.77
C THR A 454 -6.45 -28.05 12.79
N PHE A 455 -5.41 -28.46 13.51
CA PHE A 455 -4.72 -27.60 14.46
C PHE A 455 -4.09 -26.39 13.76
N GLY A 456 -3.41 -26.58 12.64
CA GLY A 456 -2.81 -25.50 11.85
C GLY A 456 -3.83 -24.45 11.44
N THR A 457 -4.96 -24.87 10.86
CA THR A 457 -6.05 -23.96 10.48
C THR A 457 -6.59 -23.18 11.69
N LEU A 458 -6.78 -23.85 12.83
CA LEU A 458 -7.25 -23.20 14.06
C LEU A 458 -6.23 -22.20 14.61
N ALA A 459 -4.96 -22.61 14.72
CA ALA A 459 -3.88 -21.76 15.21
C ALA A 459 -3.74 -20.49 14.35
N GLY A 460 -3.73 -20.66 13.03
CA GLY A 460 -3.61 -19.55 12.09
C GLY A 460 -4.82 -18.60 12.10
N SER A 461 -6.03 -19.14 12.27
CA SER A 461 -7.22 -18.30 12.37
C SER A 461 -7.41 -17.64 13.72
N LEU A 462 -6.88 -18.20 14.81
CA LEU A 462 -7.05 -17.68 16.17
C LEU A 462 -6.02 -16.65 16.59
N LEU A 463 -4.77 -16.81 16.13
CA LEU A 463 -3.67 -15.96 16.55
C LEU A 463 -3.92 -14.46 16.26
N PRO A 464 -4.45 -14.05 15.09
CA PRO A 464 -4.76 -12.64 14.84
C PRO A 464 -5.78 -12.04 15.83
N PHE A 465 -6.77 -12.83 16.25
CA PHE A 465 -7.74 -12.39 17.27
C PHE A 465 -7.10 -12.23 18.64
N LEU A 466 -6.18 -13.14 18.99
CA LEU A 466 -5.44 -13.07 20.26
C LEU A 466 -4.57 -11.81 20.32
N LEU A 467 -3.80 -11.54 19.27
CA LEU A 467 -2.97 -10.34 19.19
C LEU A 467 -3.80 -9.06 19.30
N ARG A 468 -4.89 -8.96 18.54
CA ARG A 468 -5.78 -7.80 18.60
C ARG A 468 -6.43 -7.60 19.96
N ARG A 469 -6.77 -8.69 20.66
CA ARG A 469 -7.31 -8.61 22.03
C ARG A 469 -6.28 -8.08 23.02
N LEU A 470 -4.99 -8.37 22.80
CA LEU A 470 -3.88 -7.89 23.60
C LEU A 470 -3.42 -6.47 23.22
N GLY A 471 -4.01 -5.87 22.18
CA GLY A 471 -3.64 -4.54 21.69
C GLY A 471 -2.49 -4.52 20.69
N PHE A 472 -2.04 -5.69 20.22
CA PHE A 472 -1.06 -5.79 19.14
C PHE A 472 -1.74 -5.80 17.77
N ASP A 473 -0.98 -5.40 16.76
CA ASP A 473 -1.37 -5.47 15.37
C ASP A 473 -1.60 -6.94 14.93
N PRO A 474 -2.80 -7.30 14.41
CA PRO A 474 -3.09 -8.62 13.86
C PRO A 474 -2.12 -9.08 12.77
N ALA A 475 -1.58 -8.18 11.94
CA ALA A 475 -0.66 -8.52 10.86
C ALA A 475 0.68 -9.07 11.37
N SER A 476 0.99 -8.81 12.65
CA SER A 476 2.14 -9.40 13.34
C SER A 476 2.00 -10.90 13.60
N ALA A 477 0.81 -11.49 13.43
CA ALA A 477 0.61 -12.94 13.37
C ALA A 477 1.20 -13.47 12.04
N SER A 478 2.51 -13.40 11.87
CA SER A 478 3.14 -13.72 10.62
C SER A 478 2.94 -15.19 10.24
N ALA A 479 2.82 -15.49 8.95
CA ALA A 479 2.72 -16.85 8.47
C ALA A 479 3.88 -17.75 8.97
N PRO A 480 5.15 -17.28 8.99
CA PRO A 480 6.24 -18.03 9.60
C PRO A 480 6.06 -18.34 11.10
N PHE A 481 5.50 -17.41 11.88
CA PHE A 481 5.30 -17.63 13.31
C PHE A 481 4.25 -18.72 13.57
N VAL A 482 3.18 -18.74 12.76
CA VAL A 482 2.19 -19.82 12.80
C VAL A 482 2.81 -21.14 12.37
N ALA A 483 3.66 -21.16 11.34
CA ALA A 483 4.39 -22.36 10.94
C ALA A 483 5.22 -22.92 12.11
N THR A 484 6.06 -22.10 12.76
CA THR A 484 6.87 -22.53 13.92
C THR A 484 6.03 -23.15 15.04
N LEU A 485 4.87 -22.57 15.36
CA LEU A 485 3.95 -23.13 16.36
C LEU A 485 3.40 -24.50 15.92
N VAL A 486 3.07 -24.63 14.64
CA VAL A 486 2.55 -25.87 14.05
C VAL A 486 3.65 -26.92 13.90
N ASP A 487 4.91 -26.54 13.77
CA ASP A 487 6.01 -27.49 13.67
C ASP A 487 6.16 -28.27 14.98
N VAL A 488 6.17 -27.56 16.12
CA VAL A 488 6.27 -28.15 17.45
C VAL A 488 5.05 -29.02 17.76
N THR A 489 3.86 -28.44 17.60
CA THR A 489 2.60 -29.15 17.91
C THR A 489 2.30 -30.26 16.92
N GLY A 490 2.71 -30.12 15.67
CA GLY A 490 2.58 -31.11 14.60
C GLY A 490 3.38 -32.37 14.88
N LEU A 491 4.61 -32.23 15.38
CA LEU A 491 5.41 -33.35 15.88
C LEU A 491 4.71 -34.08 17.02
N ILE A 492 4.20 -33.33 17.99
CA ILE A 492 3.49 -33.90 19.15
C ILE A 492 2.26 -34.67 18.68
N ILE A 493 1.43 -34.10 17.81
CA ILE A 493 0.24 -34.77 17.26
C ILE A 493 0.65 -36.01 16.48
N TYR A 494 1.68 -35.93 15.64
CA TYR A 494 2.14 -37.04 14.81
C TYR A 494 2.62 -38.23 15.64
N PHE A 495 3.58 -38.02 16.54
CA PHE A 495 4.15 -39.10 17.32
C PHE A 495 3.20 -39.63 18.39
N THR A 496 2.30 -38.79 18.93
CA THR A 496 1.21 -39.27 19.80
C THR A 496 0.24 -40.17 19.02
N THR A 497 -0.11 -39.79 17.79
CA THR A 497 -0.98 -40.59 16.91
C THR A 497 -0.29 -41.90 16.51
N ALA A 498 1.01 -41.84 16.20
CA ALA A 498 1.83 -43.01 15.90
C ALA A 498 1.87 -43.97 17.10
N SER A 499 2.17 -43.47 18.29
CA SER A 499 2.20 -44.26 19.53
C SER A 499 0.84 -44.91 19.82
N ALA A 500 -0.27 -44.21 19.54
CA ALA A 500 -1.62 -44.77 19.72
C ALA A 500 -1.97 -45.88 18.70
N ILE A 501 -1.57 -45.75 17.44
CA ILE A 501 -1.94 -46.68 16.36
C ILE A 501 -0.97 -47.86 16.26
N LEU A 502 0.33 -47.62 16.48
CA LEU A 502 1.40 -48.60 16.28
C LEU A 502 1.79 -49.36 17.55
N ARG A 503 1.17 -49.05 18.69
CA ARG A 503 1.45 -49.71 19.97
C ARG A 503 1.35 -51.22 19.87
N GLY A 504 2.42 -51.93 20.24
CA GLY A 504 2.46 -53.39 20.21
C GLY A 504 2.70 -54.00 18.82
N THR A 505 3.05 -53.17 17.83
CA THR A 505 3.51 -53.62 16.50
C THR A 505 4.88 -53.03 16.20
N LEU A 506 4.94 -51.82 15.66
CA LEU A 506 6.17 -51.07 15.37
C LEU A 506 6.65 -50.22 16.56
N LEU A 507 5.77 -49.86 17.52
CA LEU A 507 6.10 -49.00 18.67
C LEU A 507 5.83 -49.69 20.02
#